data_AF-A0A843HZL1-F1
#
_entry.id   AF-A0A843HZL1-F1
#
_cell.length_a   1.000
_cell.length_b   1.000
_cell.length_c   1.000
_cell.angle_alpha   90.00
_cell.angle_beta   90.00
_cell.angle_gamma   90.00
#
_symmetry.space_group_name_H-M   'P 1'
#
loop_
_entity.id
_entity.type
_entity.pdbx_description
1 polymer ?
#
loop_
_entity_poly.entity_id
_entity_poly.type
_entity_poly.pdbx_seq_one_letter_code
_entity_poly.pdbx_strand_id
1 'polypeptide(L)' 'MAQKLKFYDVKAKQSFETDKYETVERNTARGPMLFAVATSPYSGIKVYRLLGKKK' A
#
# COMPACT_ATOMS: atom_id res chain seq x y z
N MET A 1 13.62 2.69 -10.71
CA MET A 1 13.49 1.28 -10.28
C MET A 1 12.30 1.20 -9.34
N ALA A 2 11.23 0.49 -9.70
CA ALA A 2 10.08 0.33 -8.80
C ALA A 2 10.53 -0.48 -7.57
N GLN A 3 10.45 0.11 -6.37
CA GLN A 3 10.83 -0.58 -5.15
C GLN A 3 9.76 -1.62 -4.82
N LYS A 4 10.14 -2.89 -4.63
CA LYS A 4 9.20 -3.87 -4.09
C LYS A 4 8.81 -3.44 -2.69
N LEU A 5 7.50 -3.24 -2.48
CA LEU A 5 6.96 -2.92 -1.18
C LEU A 5 6.37 -4.18 -0.56
N LYS A 6 6.68 -4.39 0.72
CA LYS A 6 6.02 -5.39 1.54
C LYS A 6 4.66 -4.86 2.01
N PHE A 7 3.61 -5.62 1.73
CA PHE A 7 2.25 -5.39 2.17
C PHE A 7 1.84 -6.51 3.12
N TYR A 8 0.92 -6.19 4.03
CA TYR A 8 0.35 -7.17 4.94
C TYR A 8 -1.13 -7.33 4.64
N ASP A 9 -1.51 -8.52 4.19
CA ASP A 9 -2.90 -8.89 4.02
C ASP A 9 -3.48 -9.30 5.37
N VAL A 10 -4.33 -8.43 5.93
CA VAL A 10 -4.99 -8.67 7.22
C VAL A 10 -5.96 -9.86 7.15
N LYS A 11 -6.56 -10.12 5.98
CA LYS A 11 -7.54 -11.19 5.78
C LYS A 11 -6.85 -12.55 5.64
N ALA A 12 -5.78 -12.62 4.85
CA ALA A 12 -4.96 -13.82 4.74
C ALA A 12 -4.00 -13.99 5.93
N LYS A 13 -3.82 -12.96 6.76
CA LYS A 13 -2.81 -12.85 7.83
C LYS A 13 -1.40 -13.16 7.32
N GLN A 14 -1.11 -12.74 6.10
CA GLN A 14 0.15 -13.03 5.42
C GLN A 14 0.74 -11.77 4.81
N SER A 15 2.08 -11.70 4.79
CA SER A 15 2.79 -10.66 4.08
C SER A 15 3.08 -11.08 2.65
N PHE A 16 3.02 -10.14 1.71
CA PHE A 16 3.51 -10.33 0.34
C PHE A 16 4.32 -9.13 -0.10
N GLU A 17 5.21 -9.33 -1.06
CA GLU A 17 5.99 -8.27 -1.66
C GLU A 17 5.57 -8.10 -3.11
N THR A 18 5.31 -6.87 -3.51
CA THR A 18 4.95 -6.56 -4.90
C THR A 18 5.52 -5.20 -5.31
N ASP A 19 5.95 -5.14 -6.56
CA ASP A 19 6.24 -3.91 -7.30
C ASP A 19 5.01 -3.40 -8.06
N LYS A 20 3.97 -4.23 -8.19
CA LYS A 20 2.67 -3.87 -8.77
C LYS A 20 1.78 -3.25 -7.69
N TYR A 21 1.99 -1.97 -7.44
CA TYR A 21 1.13 -1.17 -6.57
C TYR A 21 0.94 0.23 -7.16
N GLU A 22 -0.20 0.84 -6.84
CA GLU A 22 -0.50 2.22 -7.22
C GLU A 22 -0.23 3.14 -6.03
N THR A 23 0.51 4.23 -6.24
CA THR A 23 0.66 5.27 -5.22
C THR A 23 -0.46 6.28 -5.34
N VAL A 24 -1.33 6.36 -4.34
CA VAL A 24 -2.42 7.33 -4.27
C VAL A 24 -2.11 8.38 -3.23
N GLU A 25 -2.39 9.63 -3.57
CA GLU A 25 -2.35 10.75 -2.64
C GLU A 25 -3.74 10.93 -2.03
N ARG A 26 -3.81 11.02 -0.70
CA ARG A 26 -5.05 11.28 0.03
C ARG A 26 -4.83 12.44 0.98
N ASN A 27 -5.69 13.44 0.89
CA ASN A 27 -5.69 14.54 1.83
C ASN A 27 -6.37 14.08 3.11
N THR A 28 -5.60 14.01 4.20
CA THR A 28 -6.10 13.62 5.53
C THR A 28 -6.11 14.85 6.42
N ALA A 29 -6.74 14.77 7.60
CA ALA A 29 -6.74 15.86 8.58
C ALA A 29 -5.33 16.33 9.01
N ARG A 30 -4.28 15.52 8.75
CA ARG A 30 -2.88 15.83 9.07
C ARG A 30 -2.06 16.31 7.86
N GLY A 31 -2.73 16.56 6.72
CA GLY A 31 -2.14 16.95 5.44
C GLY A 31 -2.15 15.83 4.38
N PRO A 32 -1.54 16.08 3.22
CA PRO A 32 -1.44 15.11 2.14
C PRO A 32 -0.56 13.93 2.55
N MET A 33 -1.14 12.73 2.49
CA MET A 33 -0.46 11.46 2.74
C MET A 33 -0.41 10.62 1.48
N LEU A 34 0.72 9.94 1.28
CA LEU A 34 0.95 8.98 0.23
C LEU A 34 0.65 7.57 0.73
N PHE A 35 -0.18 6.85 -0.03
CA PHE A 35 -0.50 5.46 0.22
C PHE A 35 -0.11 4.63 -0.99
N ALA A 36 0.57 3.51 -0.78
CA ALA A 36 0.71 2.47 -1.78
C ALA A 36 -0.48 1.51 -1.67
N VAL A 37 -1.13 1.22 -2.79
CA VAL A 37 -2.29 0.34 -2.89
C VAL A 37 -1.93 -0.84 -3.75
N ALA A 38 -1.95 -2.03 -3.17
CA ALA A 38 -1.68 -3.27 -3.88
C ALA A 38 -2.87 -4.22 -3.74
N THR A 39 -3.15 -4.99 -4.79
CA THR A 39 -4.10 -6.10 -4.68
C THR A 39 -3.36 -7.31 -4.13
N SER A 40 -3.86 -7.88 -3.03
CA SER A 40 -3.29 -9.08 -2.45
C SER A 40 -3.51 -10.28 -3.37
N PRO A 41 -2.47 -11.09 -3.68
CA PRO A 41 -2.63 -12.32 -4.43
C PRO A 41 -3.33 -13.42 -3.62
N TYR A 42 -3.41 -13.28 -2.29
CA TYR A 42 -3.98 -14.31 -1.41
C TYR A 42 -5.49 -14.17 -1.25
N SER A 43 -5.98 -12.95 -1.01
CA SER A 43 -7.39 -12.72 -0.70
C SER A 43 -8.11 -11.84 -1.72
N GLY A 44 -7.39 -11.31 -2.72
CA GLY A 44 -7.95 -10.43 -3.76
C GLY A 44 -8.35 -9.04 -3.26
N ILE A 45 -8.09 -8.71 -1.99
CA ILE A 45 -8.44 -7.40 -1.43
C ILE A 45 -7.38 -6.35 -1.78
N LYS A 46 -7.80 -5.08 -1.83
CA LYS A 46 -6.88 -3.95 -1.89
C LYS A 46 -6.31 -3.69 -0.50
N VAL A 47 -4.99 -3.75 -0.41
CA VAL A 47 -4.22 -3.47 0.80
C VAL A 47 -3.57 -2.10 0.66
N TYR A 48 -3.79 -1.25 1.66
CA TYR A 48 -3.25 0.10 1.73
C TYR A 48 -2.06 0.13 2.67
N ARG A 49 -0.92 0.64 2.19
CA ARG A 49 0.27 0.89 2.98
C ARG A 49 0.58 2.38 2.99
N LEU A 50 0.63 2.99 4.17
CA LEU A 50 1.07 4.37 4.32
C LEU A 50 2.56 4.47 3.99
N LEU A 51 2.92 5.29 3.00
CA LEU A 51 4.30 5.63 2.65
C LEU A 51 4.81 6.82 3.45
N GLY A 52 3.91 7.71 3.89
CA GLY A 52 4.22 8.86 4.71
C GLY A 52 3.67 10.16 4.12
N LYS A 53 4.14 11.29 4.65
CA LYS A 53 3.83 12.61 4.09
C LYS A 53 4.69 12.85 2.86
N LYS A 54 4.10 13.47 1.84
CA LYS A 54 4.87 14.02 0.71
C LYS A 54 5.75 15.14 1.27
N LYS A 55 7.07 15.03 1.04
CA LYS A 55 8.06 16.03 1.48
C LYS A 55 8.10 17.19 0.50
#